data_AF-A0A968TI17-F1
#
_entry.id   AF-A0A968TI17-F1
#
_cell.length_a   1.000
_cell.length_b   1.000
_cell.length_c   1.000
_cell.angle_alpha   90.00
_cell.angle_beta   90.00
_cell.angle_gamma   90.00
#
_symmetry.space_group_name_H-M   'P 1'
#
loop_
_entity.id
_entity.type
_entity.pdbx_description
1 polymer ?
#
loop_
_entity_poly.entity_id
_entity_poly.type
_entity_poly.pdbx_seq_one_letter_code
_entity_poly.pdbx_strand_id
1 'polypeptide(L)'
;QIASFLNTEKGGTLLIGVTDDKEIIGLDLDYQNVEQANKRDAYQLFLINDLLLPKLGKDLATLIDITFHEVERKDVCRIIVKTSPRPVFVEVKTKGDKKQRCLFVRSGNLTSKLTTDQEIENYCKSRWG
;
A
#
# COMPACT_ATOMS: atom_id res chain seq x y z
N GLN A 1 -4.63 -0.77 -1.65
CA GLN A 1 -3.98 0.35 -2.36
C GLN A 1 -2.53 0.04 -2.71
N ILE A 2 -1.62 -0.18 -1.75
CA ILE A 2 -0.20 -0.46 -2.08
C ILE A 2 -0.03 -1.64 -3.06
N ALA A 3 -0.71 -2.76 -2.82
CA ALA A 3 -0.69 -3.89 -3.74
C ALA A 3 -1.21 -3.55 -5.15
N SER A 4 -2.23 -2.68 -5.27
CA SER A 4 -2.74 -2.29 -6.58
C SER A 4 -1.76 -1.39 -7.33
N PHE A 5 -1.04 -0.50 -6.64
CA PHE A 5 0.05 0.26 -7.26
C PHE A 5 1.22 -0.62 -7.72
N LEU A 6 1.63 -1.62 -6.91
CA LEU A 6 2.68 -2.56 -7.31
C LEU A 6 2.33 -3.31 -8.61
N ASN A 7 1.05 -3.65 -8.80
CA ASN A 7 0.60 -4.41 -9.96
C ASN A 7 0.34 -3.57 -11.22
N THR A 8 0.29 -2.24 -11.14
CA THR A 8 0.06 -1.36 -12.30
C THR A 8 1.36 -0.87 -12.93
N GLU A 9 1.30 -0.42 -14.18
CA GLU A 9 2.47 0.08 -14.92
C GLU A 9 3.09 1.35 -14.32
N LYS A 10 2.25 2.24 -13.80
CA LYS A 10 2.68 3.56 -13.32
C LYS A 10 3.04 3.61 -11.84
N GLY A 11 2.79 2.53 -11.08
CA GLY A 11 2.88 2.58 -9.63
C GLY A 11 1.80 3.51 -9.04
N GLY A 12 2.16 4.25 -8.00
CA GLY A 12 1.32 5.31 -7.48
C GLY A 12 1.83 5.94 -6.19
N THR A 13 1.12 6.96 -5.74
CA THR A 13 1.38 7.66 -4.48
C THR A 13 0.15 7.58 -3.59
N LEU A 14 0.36 7.22 -2.33
CA LEU A 14 -0.65 7.29 -1.27
C LEU A 14 -0.28 8.41 -0.30
N LEU A 15 -1.26 9.23 0.07
CA LEU A 15 -1.15 10.19 1.17
C LEU A 15 -1.98 9.67 2.33
N ILE A 16 -1.40 9.69 3.54
CA ILE A 16 -2.06 9.36 4.81
C ILE A 16 -2.02 10.62 5.67
N GLY A 17 -3.13 10.91 6.34
CA GLY A 17 -3.34 12.18 7.05
C GLY A 17 -3.98 13.27 6.18
N VAL A 18 -4.56 12.88 5.03
CA VAL A 18 -5.29 13.76 4.09
C VAL A 18 -6.65 13.12 3.77
N THR A 19 -7.72 13.91 3.79
CA THR A 19 -9.08 13.46 3.41
C THR A 19 -9.28 13.44 1.89
N ASP A 20 -10.37 12.83 1.43
CA ASP A 20 -10.75 12.87 0.01
C ASP A 20 -11.05 14.30 -0.48
N ASP A 21 -11.50 15.18 0.42
CA ASP A 21 -11.72 16.62 0.18
C ASP A 21 -10.41 17.44 0.23
N LYS A 22 -9.25 16.77 0.36
CA LYS A 22 -7.90 17.35 0.42
C LYS A 22 -7.62 18.15 1.70
N GLU A 23 -8.37 17.90 2.77
CA GLU A 23 -8.11 18.52 4.07
C GLU A 23 -7.01 17.76 4.83
N ILE A 24 -6.13 18.49 5.52
CA ILE A 24 -5.05 17.90 6.31
C ILE A 24 -5.57 17.57 7.72
N ILE A 25 -5.73 16.28 8.01
CA ILE A 25 -6.15 15.79 9.33
C ILE A 25 -4.97 15.42 10.23
N GLY A 26 -3.80 15.12 9.65
CA GLY A 26 -2.60 14.75 10.40
C GLY A 26 -2.52 13.25 10.76
N LEU A 27 -1.47 12.89 11.50
CA LEU A 27 -1.17 11.51 11.94
C LEU A 27 -1.19 11.34 13.46
N ASP A 28 -1.78 12.27 14.22
CA ASP A 28 -1.75 12.24 15.69
C ASP A 28 -2.38 10.95 16.26
N LEU A 29 -3.43 10.44 15.62
CA LEU A 29 -4.07 9.18 15.98
C LEU A 29 -3.22 7.97 15.59
N ASP A 30 -2.52 8.04 14.45
CA ASP A 30 -1.61 6.99 13.98
C ASP A 30 -0.38 6.84 14.89
N TYR A 31 0.05 7.92 15.55
CA TYR A 31 1.17 7.93 16.47
C TYR A 31 0.83 7.53 17.90
N GLN A 32 -0.42 7.16 18.21
CA GLN A 32 -0.87 6.94 19.60
C GLN A 32 -0.03 5.92 20.38
N ASN A 33 0.56 4.93 19.70
CA ASN A 33 1.35 3.88 20.31
C ASN A 33 2.88 4.06 20.11
N VAL A 34 3.30 5.26 19.69
CA VAL A 34 4.68 5.53 19.32
C VAL A 34 5.29 6.54 20.29
N GLU A 35 6.44 6.20 20.88
CA GLU A 35 7.12 7.08 21.82
C GLU A 35 7.51 8.43 21.19
N GLN A 36 7.44 9.49 22.00
CA GLN A 36 7.46 10.88 21.52
C GLN A 36 8.73 11.32 20.80
N ALA A 37 9.89 10.72 21.11
CA ALA A 37 11.17 11.20 20.59
C ALA A 37 11.37 10.92 19.09
N ASN A 38 10.73 9.88 18.51
CA ASN A 38 10.96 9.47 17.11
C ASN A 38 9.68 8.91 16.43
N LYS A 39 8.56 9.64 16.54
CA LYS A 39 7.25 9.18 16.04
C LYS A 39 7.23 8.79 14.56
N ARG A 40 7.84 9.61 13.70
CA ARG A 40 7.91 9.39 12.24
C ARG A 40 8.67 8.11 11.91
N ASP A 41 9.86 7.94 12.47
CA ASP A 41 10.72 6.78 12.19
C ASP A 41 10.07 5.48 12.67
N ALA A 42 9.50 5.48 13.87
CA ALA A 42 8.83 4.29 14.38
C ALA A 42 7.54 3.96 13.61
N TYR A 43 6.77 4.95 13.17
CA TYR A 43 5.63 4.72 12.28
C TYR A 43 6.09 4.21 10.90
N GLN A 44 7.20 4.72 10.36
CA GLN A 44 7.80 4.20 9.12
C GLN A 44 8.17 2.72 9.25
N LEU A 45 8.87 2.37 10.33
CA LEU A 45 9.27 1.00 10.63
C LEU A 45 8.06 0.08 10.77
N PHE A 46 7.01 0.54 11.46
CA PHE A 46 5.75 -0.19 11.56
C PHE A 46 5.09 -0.41 10.19
N LEU A 47 4.93 0.65 9.40
CA LEU A 47 4.33 0.57 8.08
C LEU A 47 5.08 -0.42 7.19
N ILE A 48 6.41 -0.32 7.12
CA ILE A 48 7.20 -1.18 6.24
C ILE A 48 7.30 -2.61 6.78
N ASN A 49 7.74 -2.80 8.02
CA ASN A 49 8.13 -4.11 8.54
C ASN A 49 6.97 -4.92 9.11
N ASP A 50 6.00 -4.27 9.73
CA ASP A 50 4.90 -4.97 10.42
C ASP A 50 3.63 -5.05 9.57
N LEU A 51 3.40 -4.05 8.72
CA LEU A 51 2.17 -3.97 7.92
C LEU A 51 2.35 -4.42 6.46
N LEU A 52 3.35 -3.90 5.75
CA LEU A 52 3.46 -4.05 4.29
C LEU A 52 4.26 -5.29 3.88
N LEU A 53 5.53 -5.40 4.26
CA LEU A 53 6.39 -6.51 3.83
C LEU A 53 5.90 -7.90 4.23
N PRO A 54 5.28 -8.11 5.42
CA PRO A 54 4.71 -9.41 5.77
C PRO A 54 3.58 -9.86 4.83
N LYS A 55 2.90 -8.91 4.16
CA LYS A 55 1.79 -9.19 3.25
C LYS A 55 2.19 -9.23 1.77
N LEU A 56 3.23 -8.48 1.40
CA LEU A 56 3.61 -8.25 -0.01
C LEU A 56 4.86 -9.04 -0.43
N GLY A 57 5.74 -9.35 0.52
CA GLY A 57 7.05 -9.95 0.29
C GLY A 57 8.19 -8.95 0.54
N LYS A 58 9.24 -9.41 1.21
CA LYS A 58 10.41 -8.59 1.59
C LYS A 58 11.23 -8.12 0.39
N ASP A 59 11.18 -8.85 -0.71
CA ASP A 59 11.87 -8.51 -1.97
C ASP A 59 11.34 -7.21 -2.62
N LEU A 60 10.15 -6.75 -2.22
CA LEU A 60 9.53 -5.53 -2.76
C LEU A 60 9.84 -4.28 -1.93
N ALA A 61 10.65 -4.39 -0.87
CA ALA A 61 10.95 -3.25 0.00
C ALA A 61 11.52 -2.04 -0.74
N THR A 62 12.37 -2.27 -1.74
CA THR A 62 13.01 -1.22 -2.55
C THR A 62 12.04 -0.51 -3.51
N LEU A 63 10.83 -1.04 -3.67
CA LEU A 63 9.78 -0.45 -4.49
C LEU A 63 8.85 0.46 -3.68
N ILE A 64 9.00 0.51 -2.36
CA ILE A 64 8.15 1.27 -1.45
C ILE A 64 9.02 2.32 -0.75
N ASP A 65 8.75 3.59 -1.04
CA ASP A 65 9.43 4.73 -0.43
C ASP A 65 8.44 5.48 0.47
N ILE A 66 8.75 5.60 1.75
CA ILE A 66 7.90 6.22 2.76
C ILE A 66 8.60 7.48 3.26
N THR A 67 7.90 8.60 3.17
CA THR A 67 8.42 9.93 3.52
C THR A 67 7.37 10.69 4.33
N PHE A 68 7.84 11.60 5.19
CA PHE A 68 6.97 12.42 6.04
C PHE A 68 7.15 13.89 5.72
N HIS A 69 6.05 14.60 5.70
CA HIS A 69 6.00 16.03 5.45
C HIS A 69 5.17 16.72 6.52
N GLU A 70 5.62 17.88 6.98
CA GLU A 70 4.82 18.74 7.83
C GLU A 70 4.04 19.71 6.95
N VAL A 71 2.71 19.72 7.10
CA VAL A 71 1.78 20.62 6.39
C VAL A 71 0.80 21.15 7.42
N GLU A 72 0.65 22.47 7.51
CA GLU A 72 -0.22 23.10 8.52
C GLU A 72 0.06 22.65 9.96
N ARG A 73 1.34 22.44 10.30
CA ARG A 73 1.82 21.91 11.59
C ARG A 73 1.32 20.50 11.93
N LYS A 74 0.84 19.76 10.93
CA LYS A 74 0.42 18.36 11.03
C LYS A 74 1.29 17.50 10.14
N ASP A 75 1.56 16.29 10.59
CA ASP A 75 2.30 15.32 9.78
C ASP A 75 1.41 14.67 8.72
N VAL A 76 1.96 14.53 7.51
CA VAL A 76 1.38 13.78 6.40
C VAL A 76 2.41 12.73 5.97
N CYS A 77 1.97 11.48 5.87
CA CYS A 77 2.81 10.40 5.37
C CYS A 77 2.54 10.20 3.88
N ARG A 78 3.61 10.22 3.08
CA ARG A 78 3.59 9.97 1.65
C ARG A 78 4.28 8.65 1.37
N ILE A 79 3.55 7.72 0.75
CA ILE A 79 4.08 6.44 0.30
C ILE A 79 4.10 6.45 -1.23
N ILE A 80 5.30 6.45 -1.80
CA ILE A 80 5.52 6.24 -3.24
C ILE A 80 5.74 4.75 -3.46
N VAL A 81 5.02 4.19 -4.41
CA VAL A 81 5.08 2.79 -4.78
C VAL A 81 5.47 2.68 -6.24
N LYS A 82 6.63 2.08 -6.50
CA LYS A 82 7.10 1.75 -7.84
C LYS A 82 6.41 0.48 -8.34
N THR A 83 6.46 0.28 -9.65
CA THR A 83 5.90 -0.93 -10.25
C THR A 83 6.73 -2.16 -9.91
N SER A 84 6.05 -3.30 -9.71
CA SER A 84 6.68 -4.59 -9.42
C SER A 84 7.09 -5.31 -10.71
N PRO A 85 8.25 -6.00 -10.73
CA PRO A 85 8.67 -6.82 -11.86
C PRO A 85 7.89 -8.15 -11.95
N ARG A 86 7.05 -8.45 -10.95
CA ARG A 86 6.23 -9.65 -10.87
C ARG A 86 4.83 -9.35 -10.33
N PRO A 87 3.82 -10.21 -10.56
CA PRO A 87 2.54 -10.10 -9.88
C PRO A 87 2.69 -10.14 -8.35
N VAL A 88 1.97 -9.26 -7.66
CA VAL A 88 1.95 -9.14 -6.20
C VAL A 88 0.55 -9.49 -5.68
N PHE A 89 0.48 -10.64 -5.01
CA PHE A 89 -0.76 -11.14 -4.44
C PHE A 89 -0.86 -10.82 -2.97
N VAL A 90 -2.08 -10.61 -2.49
CA VAL A 90 -2.38 -10.42 -1.07
C VAL A 90 -3.39 -11.46 -0.63
N GLU A 91 -3.14 -12.09 0.51
CA GLU A 91 -4.13 -12.95 1.16
C GLU A 91 -5.17 -12.10 1.90
N VAL A 92 -6.44 -12.30 1.55
CA VAL A 92 -7.57 -11.70 2.26
C VAL A 92 -8.37 -12.79 2.95
N LYS A 93 -8.73 -12.54 4.22
CA LYS A 93 -9.65 -13.40 4.95
C LYS A 93 -11.05 -13.29 4.32
N THR A 94 -11.66 -14.42 4.07
CA THR A 94 -13.04 -14.54 3.59
C THR A 94 -13.92 -15.10 4.71
N LYS A 95 -15.23 -15.25 4.46
CA LYS A 95 -16.15 -15.80 5.45
C LYS A 95 -15.70 -17.22 5.87
N GLY A 96 -15.62 -17.46 7.18
CA GLY A 96 -15.28 -18.77 7.75
C GLY A 96 -13.78 -19.10 7.76
N ASP A 97 -12.93 -18.12 8.07
CA ASP A 97 -11.46 -18.25 8.25
C ASP A 97 -10.66 -18.75 7.04
N LYS A 98 -11.30 -18.93 5.88
CA LYS A 98 -10.59 -19.26 4.63
C LYS A 98 -9.84 -18.05 4.11
N LYS A 99 -8.58 -18.25 3.74
CA LYS A 99 -7.77 -17.24 3.06
C LYS A 99 -7.95 -17.38 1.55
N GLN A 100 -8.16 -16.26 0.88
CA GLN A 100 -8.20 -16.19 -0.58
C GLN A 100 -7.04 -15.33 -1.07
N ARG A 101 -6.27 -15.87 -2.00
CA ARG A 101 -5.22 -15.14 -2.70
C ARG A 101 -5.87 -14.25 -3.75
N CYS A 102 -5.59 -12.95 -3.69
CA CYS A 102 -6.17 -11.97 -4.62
C CYS A 102 -5.08 -11.12 -5.27
N LEU A 103 -5.29 -10.78 -6.54
CA LEU A 103 -4.50 -9.77 -7.23
C LEU A 103 -5.30 -8.47 -7.22
N PHE A 104 -4.75 -7.41 -6.63
CA PHE A 104 -5.38 -6.09 -6.67
C PHE A 104 -4.76 -5.28 -7.80
N VAL A 105 -5.59 -4.62 -8.60
CA VAL A 105 -5.17 -3.78 -9.73
C VAL A 105 -5.87 -2.43 -9.65
N ARG A 106 -5.31 -1.40 -10.26
CA ARG A 106 -5.90 -0.05 -10.26
C ARG A 106 -6.17 0.43 -11.68
N SER A 107 -7.37 0.95 -11.91
CA SER A 107 -7.78 1.60 -13.16
C SER A 107 -8.35 2.98 -12.82
N GLY A 108 -7.58 4.04 -13.08
CA GLY A 108 -7.95 5.40 -12.68
C GLY A 108 -8.00 5.55 -11.15
N ASN A 109 -9.16 5.92 -10.61
CA ASN A 109 -9.40 6.02 -9.17
C ASN A 109 -9.96 4.72 -8.55
N LEU A 110 -10.28 3.71 -9.37
CA LEU A 110 -10.87 2.45 -8.91
C LEU A 110 -9.80 1.39 -8.66
N THR A 111 -9.87 0.73 -7.51
CA THR A 111 -9.10 -0.48 -7.22
C THR A 111 -10.00 -1.70 -7.40
N SER A 112 -9.64 -2.57 -8.33
CA SER A 112 -10.35 -3.82 -8.62
C SER A 112 -9.63 -5.01 -7.99
N LYS A 113 -10.41 -6.00 -7.54
CA LYS A 113 -9.91 -7.25 -6.96
C LYS A 113 -10.15 -8.39 -7.94
N LEU A 114 -9.07 -8.97 -8.47
CA LEU A 114 -9.13 -10.14 -9.34
C LEU A 114 -8.96 -11.39 -8.48
N THR A 115 -9.86 -12.35 -8.70
CA THR A 115 -9.98 -13.54 -7.85
C THR A 115 -10.00 -14.84 -8.61
N THR A 116 -10.37 -14.82 -9.88
CA THR A 116 -10.40 -16.02 -10.71
C THR A 116 -9.06 -16.20 -11.42
N ASP A 117 -8.63 -17.43 -11.60
CA ASP A 117 -7.36 -17.74 -12.28
C ASP A 117 -7.36 -17.15 -13.70
N GLN A 118 -8.49 -17.22 -14.41
CA GLN A 118 -8.63 -16.67 -15.76
C GLN A 118 -8.41 -15.15 -15.82
N GLU A 119 -8.99 -14.37 -14.91
CA GLU A 119 -8.80 -12.92 -14.85
C GLU A 119 -7.34 -12.57 -14.50
N ILE A 120 -6.78 -13.30 -13.53
CA ILE A 120 -5.41 -13.10 -13.06
C ILE A 120 -4.43 -13.41 -14.20
N GLU A 121 -4.58 -14.54 -14.89
CA GLU A 121 -3.71 -14.94 -15.99
C GLU A 121 -3.76 -13.94 -17.15
N ASN A 122 -4.97 -13.53 -17.55
CA ASN A 122 -5.14 -12.55 -18.63
C ASN A 122 -4.47 -11.23 -18.30
N TYR A 123 -4.66 -10.74 -17.07
CA TYR A 123 -4.00 -9.52 -16.61
C TYR A 123 -2.48 -9.69 -16.56
N CYS A 124 -2.00 -10.81 -15.99
CA CYS A 124 -0.57 -11.04 -15.84
C CYS A 124 0.15 -11.10 -17.18
N LYS A 125 -0.43 -11.78 -18.18
CA LYS A 125 0.09 -11.83 -19.55
C LYS A 125 0.14 -10.45 -20.19
N SER A 126 -0.90 -9.64 -20.02
CA SER A 126 -0.91 -8.28 -20.58
C SER A 126 0.11 -7.36 -19.91
N ARG A 127 0.36 -7.52 -18.61
CA ARG A 127 1.20 -6.60 -17.82
C ARG A 127 2.69 -6.98 -17.84
N TRP A 128 3.02 -8.26 -17.80
CA TRP A 128 4.39 -8.77 -17.65
C TRP A 128 4.79 -9.80 -18.72
N GLY A 129 3.91 -10.14 -19.65
CA GLY A 129 4.19 -11.05 -20.76
C GLY A 129 4.80 -10.36 -21.97
#